data_AF-A0A856MEF6-F1
#
_entry.id   AF-A0A856MEF6-F1
#
_cell.length_a   1.000
_cell.length_b   1.000
_cell.length_c   1.000
_cell.angle_alpha   90.00
_cell.angle_beta   90.00
_cell.angle_gamma   90.00
#
_symmetry.space_group_name_H-M   'P 1'
#
loop_
_entity.id
_entity.type
_entity.pdbx_description
1 polymer ?
#
loop_
_entity_poly.entity_id
_entity_poly.type
_entity_poly.pdbx_seq_one_letter_code
_entity_poly.pdbx_strand_id
1 'polypeptide(L)' 'MNKSVFFRLTEGELAHLEEYCQISGRTKSDVLRDLIRKLKINKKLS' A
#
# COMPACT_ATOMS: atom_id res chain seq x y z
N MET A 1 -3.77 -1.18 18.92
CA MET A 1 -4.65 -2.14 18.21
C MET A 1 -4.32 -2.12 16.73
N ASN A 2 -3.97 -3.27 16.16
CA ASN A 2 -3.73 -3.40 14.73
C ASN A 2 -5.07 -3.67 14.02
N LYS A 3 -5.35 -2.97 12.93
CA LYS A 3 -6.53 -3.18 12.08
C LYS A 3 -6.08 -3.78 10.74
N SER A 4 -6.78 -4.80 10.26
CA SER A 4 -6.55 -5.41 8.95
C SER A 4 -7.47 -4.80 7.92
N VAL A 5 -6.95 -4.53 6.72
CA VAL A 5 -7.73 -4.08 5.55
C VAL A 5 -7.58 -5.13 4.47
N PHE A 6 -8.69 -5.61 3.93
CA PHE A 6 -8.71 -6.45 2.74
C PHE A 6 -8.92 -5.57 1.51
N PHE A 7 -8.11 -5.77 0.48
CA PHE A 7 -8.22 -5.07 -0.79
C PHE A 7 -8.26 -6.08 -1.93
N ARG A 8 -8.95 -5.73 -3.03
CA ARG A 8 -8.93 -6.51 -4.26
C ARG A 8 -7.97 -5.81 -5.22
N LEU A 9 -6.90 -6.50 -5.59
CA LEU A 9 -5.98 -6.06 -6.64
C LEU A 9 -6.26 -6.87 -7.90
N THR A 10 -6.01 -6.26 -9.04
CA THR A 10 -5.82 -7.00 -10.28
C THR A 10 -4.50 -7.77 -10.24
N GLU A 11 -4.38 -8.79 -11.09
CA GLU A 11 -3.17 -9.62 -11.18
C GLU A 11 -1.92 -8.78 -11.50
N GLY A 12 -2.04 -7.80 -12.39
CA GLY A 12 -0.94 -6.90 -12.75
C GLY A 12 -0.49 -6.00 -11.59
N GLU A 13 -1.42 -5.45 -10.81
CA GLU A 13 -1.10 -4.65 -9.63
C GLU A 13 -0.44 -5.48 -8.54
N LEU A 14 -0.90 -6.71 -8.34
CA LEU A 14 -0.27 -7.63 -7.40
C LEU A 14 1.15 -7.95 -7.84
N ALA A 15 1.36 -8.37 -9.09
CA ALA A 15 2.69 -8.68 -9.64
C ALA A 15 3.66 -7.50 -9.46
N HIS A 16 3.21 -6.27 -9.75
CA HIS A 16 4.02 -5.08 -9.57
C HIS A 16 4.38 -4.81 -8.11
N LEU A 17 3.42 -4.98 -7.18
CA LEU A 17 3.67 -4.86 -5.75
C LEU A 17 4.66 -5.93 -5.26
N GLU A 18 4.55 -7.16 -5.76
CA GLU A 18 5.45 -8.25 -5.40
C GLU A 18 6.87 -8.01 -5.88
N GLU A 19 7.05 -7.60 -7.13
CA GLU A 19 8.35 -7.23 -7.70
C GLU A 19 8.99 -6.09 -6.90
N TYR A 20 8.21 -5.04 -6.59
CA TYR A 20 8.70 -3.94 -5.76
C TYR A 20 9.12 -4.41 -4.35
N CYS A 21 8.36 -5.31 -3.74
CA CYS A 21 8.72 -5.89 -2.43
C CYS A 21 10.02 -6.71 -2.51
N GLN A 22 10.21 -7.49 -3.58
CA GLN A 22 11.43 -8.27 -3.79
C GLN A 22 12.66 -7.37 -3.95
N ILE A 23 12.55 -6.31 -4.77
CA ILE A 23 13.66 -5.38 -5.02
C ILE A 23 14.01 -4.57 -3.77
N SER A 24 12.99 -4.08 -3.04
CA SER A 24 13.20 -3.20 -1.89
C SER A 24 13.48 -3.93 -0.57
N GLY A 25 13.29 -5.25 -0.52
CA GLY A 25 13.36 -6.04 0.71
C GLY A 25 12.27 -5.69 1.74
N ARG A 26 11.22 -4.99 1.32
CA ARG A 26 10.12 -4.54 2.20
C ARG A 26 8.94 -5.50 2.12
N THR A 27 8.19 -5.61 3.21
CA THR A 27 6.93 -6.35 3.20
C THR A 27 5.84 -5.56 2.47
N LYS A 28 4.88 -6.26 1.87
CA LYS A 28 3.68 -5.65 1.25
C LYS A 28 3.01 -4.65 2.20
N SER A 29 2.93 -5.00 3.49
CA SER A 29 2.36 -4.13 4.53
C SER A 29 3.17 -2.85 4.75
N ASP A 30 4.50 -2.90 4.73
CA ASP A 30 5.34 -1.71 4.88
C ASP A 30 5.25 -0.80 3.66
N VAL A 31 5.23 -1.37 2.46
CA VAL A 31 5.04 -0.62 1.21
C VAL A 31 3.69 0.10 1.23
N LEU A 32 2.61 -0.62 1.52
CA LEU A 32 1.27 -0.03 1.63
C LEU A 32 1.19 1.02 2.73
N ARG A 33 1.83 0.81 3.88
CA ARG A 33 1.87 1.78 4.97
C ARG A 33 2.60 3.06 4.57
N ASP A 34 3.71 2.96 3.85
CA ASP A 34 4.44 4.11 3.33
C ASP A 34 3.62 4.88 2.30
N LEU A 35 2.95 4.17 1.38
CA LEU A 35 2.04 4.79 0.41
C LEU A 35 0.87 5.51 1.10
N ILE A 36 0.22 4.87 2.09
CA ILE A 36 -0.86 5.47 2.87
C ILE A 36 -0.39 6.75 3.57
N ARG A 37 0.83 6.78 4.13
CA ARG A 37 1.40 7.96 4.78
C ARG A 37 1.71 9.11 3.81
N LYS A 38 1.98 8.79 2.55
CA LYS A 38 2.18 9.78 1.47
C LYS A 38 0.89 10.37 0.93
N LEU A 39 -0.27 9.72 1.18
CA LEU A 39 -1.56 10.28 0.80
C LEU A 39 -1.79 11.59 1.55
N LYS A 40 -1.70 12.71 0.83
CA LYS A 40 -2.07 14.01 1.37
C LYS A 40 -3.58 14.05 1.53
N ILE A 41 -4.04 14.05 2.78
CA ILE A 41 -5.44 14.39 3.07
C ILE A 41 -5.54 15.90 2.88
N ASN A 42 -5.81 16.33 1.64
CA ASN A 42 -6.26 17.70 1.39
C ASN A 42 -7.62 17.81 2.07
N LYS A 43 -7.62 18.36 3.28
CA LYS A 43 -8.83 18.63 4.05
C LYS A 43 -9.63 19.70 3.31
N LYS A 44 -10.43 19.27 2.34
CA LYS A 44 -11.70 19.89 2.01
C LYS A 44 -12.79 18.86 2.34
N LEU A 45 -12.90 18.54 3.63
CA LEU A 45 -14.22 18.21 4.17
C LEU A 45 -14.92 19.55 4.34
N SER A 46 -15.60 19.96 3.28
CA SER A 46 -16.68 20.94 3.31
C SER A 46 -18.00 20.18 3.32
#